data_AF-A0A3S1ZSU2-F1
#
_entry.id   AF-A0A3S1ZSU2-F1
#
_cell.length_a   1.000
_cell.length_b   1.000
_cell.length_c   1.000
_cell.angle_alpha   90.00
_cell.angle_beta   90.00
_cell.angle_gamma   90.00
#
_symmetry.space_group_name_H-M   'P 1'
#
loop_
_entity.id
_entity.type
_entity.pdbx_description
1 polymer ?
#
loop_
_entity_poly.entity_id
_entity_poly.type
_entity_poly.pdbx_seq_one_letter_code
_entity_poly.pdbx_strand_id
1 'polypeptide(L)'
;AALVGAIVWNIVTWIAGIPSSSSHALIGGLVGAGVAKAGVGAIVWTGLGKTVAAIVLSPATGFILALVLVLVVSWLFVRQTPFAVDSTFRVMQFFSASLYSLGHGGNDAQKTMGIIAVLLYSQGMLGATFYVPLWVVLTCQSALALGTLFGGWRIVHTMGSKITRLNPMQGFCAETGGAITLFAATWLGVPV
;
A
#
# COMPACT_ATOMS: atom_id res chain seq x y z
N ALA A 1 -21.80 1.94 -6.58
CA ALA A 1 -21.87 2.75 -5.34
C ALA A 1 -20.56 2.71 -4.55
N ALA A 2 -20.12 1.55 -4.03
CA ALA A 2 -18.89 1.42 -3.23
C ALA A 2 -17.64 2.04 -3.88
N LEU A 3 -17.33 1.64 -5.13
CA LEU A 3 -16.19 2.18 -5.88
C LEU A 3 -16.27 3.69 -6.10
N VAL A 4 -17.46 4.21 -6.40
CA VAL A 4 -17.66 5.65 -6.63
C VAL A 4 -17.35 6.43 -5.36
N GLY A 5 -17.82 5.97 -4.20
CA GLY A 5 -17.50 6.61 -2.91
C GLY A 5 -15.99 6.61 -2.63
N ALA A 6 -15.32 5.47 -2.83
CA ALA A 6 -13.89 5.35 -2.64
C ALA A 6 -13.08 6.25 -3.61
N ILE A 7 -13.47 6.29 -4.89
CA ILE A 7 -12.82 7.11 -5.92
C ILE A 7 -13.01 8.60 -5.62
N VAL A 8 -14.22 9.03 -5.30
CA VAL A 8 -14.52 10.44 -4.98
C VAL A 8 -13.68 10.89 -3.78
N TRP A 9 -13.59 10.08 -2.72
CA TRP A 9 -12.77 10.40 -1.56
C TRP A 9 -11.27 10.49 -1.89
N ASN A 10 -10.75 9.54 -2.68
CA ASN A 10 -9.36 9.56 -3.13
C ASN A 10 -9.07 10.80 -4.00
N ILE A 11 -9.99 11.22 -4.88
CA ILE A 11 -9.83 12.44 -5.69
C ILE A 11 -9.83 13.69 -4.81
N VAL A 12 -10.76 13.78 -3.85
CA VAL A 12 -10.84 14.93 -2.92
C VAL A 12 -9.54 15.07 -2.13
N THR A 13 -9.05 13.97 -1.56
CA THR A 13 -7.80 13.97 -0.78
C THR A 13 -6.58 14.24 -1.66
N TRP A 14 -6.58 13.76 -2.90
CA TRP A 14 -5.55 14.07 -3.90
C TRP A 14 -5.51 15.55 -4.27
N ILE A 15 -6.67 16.17 -4.53
CA ILE A 15 -6.76 17.62 -4.84
C ILE A 15 -6.26 18.43 -3.63
N ALA A 16 -6.63 18.03 -2.42
CA ALA A 16 -6.18 18.66 -1.18
C ALA A 16 -4.71 18.37 -0.84
N GLY A 17 -4.05 17.45 -1.53
CA GLY A 17 -2.66 17.03 -1.25
C GLY A 17 -2.50 16.33 0.10
N ILE A 18 -3.57 15.77 0.65
CA ILE A 18 -3.60 15.06 1.93
C ILE A 18 -3.29 13.58 1.67
N PRO A 19 -2.23 13.02 2.28
CA PRO A 19 -1.98 11.59 2.20
C PRO A 19 -3.12 10.83 2.90
N SER A 20 -3.83 9.99 2.14
CA SER A 20 -4.94 9.18 2.65
C SER A 20 -4.76 7.72 2.22
N SER A 21 -5.31 6.78 3.01
CA SER A 21 -5.23 5.36 2.68
C SER A 21 -6.39 4.96 1.76
N SER A 22 -6.07 4.58 0.53
CA SER A 22 -7.06 4.07 -0.43
C SER A 22 -7.66 2.72 -0.01
N SER A 23 -6.93 1.88 0.76
CA SER A 23 -7.46 0.65 1.37
C SER A 23 -8.68 0.94 2.24
N HIS A 24 -8.58 1.95 3.12
CA HIS A 24 -9.65 2.31 4.05
C HIS A 24 -10.85 2.88 3.33
N ALA A 25 -10.62 3.76 2.34
CA ALA A 25 -11.68 4.32 1.52
C ALA A 25 -12.45 3.22 0.79
N LEU A 26 -11.74 2.21 0.27
CA LEU A 26 -12.33 1.09 -0.45
C LEU A 26 -13.11 0.15 0.48
N ILE A 27 -12.52 -0.28 1.59
CA ILE A 27 -13.18 -1.16 2.57
C ILE A 27 -14.41 -0.44 3.14
N GLY A 28 -14.28 0.82 3.54
CA GLY A 28 -15.39 1.64 4.04
C GLY A 28 -16.50 1.79 3.00
N GLY A 29 -16.15 2.00 1.72
CA GLY A 29 -17.10 2.06 0.62
C GLY A 29 -17.84 0.74 0.37
N LEU A 30 -17.14 -0.40 0.45
CA LEU A 30 -17.72 -1.74 0.31
C LEU A 30 -18.65 -2.08 1.47
N VAL A 31 -18.21 -1.86 2.72
CA VAL A 31 -19.02 -2.07 3.92
C VAL A 31 -20.26 -1.19 3.90
N GLY A 32 -20.11 0.11 3.62
CA GLY A 32 -21.23 1.05 3.55
C GLY A 32 -22.26 0.67 2.49
N ALA A 33 -21.82 0.29 1.28
CA ALA A 33 -22.72 -0.16 0.23
C ALA A 33 -23.41 -1.50 0.58
N GLY A 34 -22.70 -2.42 1.24
CA GLY A 34 -23.24 -3.70 1.69
C GLY A 34 -24.33 -3.51 2.74
N VAL A 35 -24.08 -2.68 3.76
CA VAL A 35 -25.05 -2.37 4.81
C VAL A 35 -26.27 -1.66 4.24
N ALA A 36 -26.08 -0.69 3.35
CA ALA A 36 -27.19 0.04 2.73
C ALA A 36 -28.12 -0.86 1.90
N LYS A 37 -27.57 -1.90 1.25
CA LYS A 37 -28.35 -2.79 0.38
C LYS A 37 -28.98 -3.97 1.11
N ALA A 38 -28.24 -4.61 2.01
CA ALA A 38 -28.59 -5.91 2.58
C ALA A 38 -28.49 -5.95 4.12
N GLY A 39 -28.28 -4.80 4.76
CA GLY A 39 -28.16 -4.69 6.20
C GLY A 39 -26.83 -5.20 6.76
N VAL A 40 -26.71 -5.15 8.08
CA VAL A 40 -25.47 -5.51 8.81
C VAL A 40 -25.11 -6.99 8.67
N GLY A 41 -26.08 -7.85 8.37
CA GLY A 41 -25.89 -9.29 8.15
C GLY A 41 -25.14 -9.66 6.86
N ALA A 42 -25.03 -8.72 5.90
CA ALA A 42 -24.28 -8.95 4.65
C ALA A 42 -22.76 -8.83 4.81
N ILE A 43 -22.28 -8.36 5.97
CA ILE A 43 -20.86 -8.19 6.24
C ILE A 43 -20.25 -9.54 6.63
N VAL A 44 -19.20 -9.93 5.92
CA VAL A 44 -18.35 -11.06 6.32
C VAL A 44 -17.40 -10.59 7.42
N TRP A 45 -17.86 -10.67 8.67
CA TRP A 45 -17.15 -10.19 9.86
C TRP A 45 -15.77 -10.82 10.05
N THR A 46 -15.62 -12.10 9.68
CA THR A 46 -14.34 -12.82 9.74
C THR A 46 -13.30 -12.26 8.77
N GLY A 47 -13.73 -11.85 7.57
CA GLY A 47 -12.87 -11.19 6.59
C GLY A 47 -12.56 -9.76 7.00
N LEU A 48 -13.58 -8.99 7.39
CA LEU A 48 -13.42 -7.60 7.81
C LEU A 48 -12.47 -7.49 9.02
N GLY A 49 -12.62 -8.36 10.03
CA GLY A 49 -11.78 -8.36 11.22
C GLY A 49 -10.29 -8.55 10.90
N LYS A 50 -9.96 -9.43 9.94
CA LYS A 50 -8.57 -9.61 9.47
C LYS A 50 -8.03 -8.33 8.83
N THR A 51 -8.83 -7.68 7.98
CA THR A 51 -8.42 -6.43 7.32
C THR A 51 -8.26 -5.27 8.31
N VAL A 52 -9.15 -5.15 9.29
CA VAL A 52 -9.07 -4.12 10.35
C VAL A 52 -7.86 -4.36 11.26
N ALA A 53 -7.55 -5.61 11.59
CA ALA A 53 -6.33 -5.93 12.33
C ALA A 53 -5.08 -5.56 11.51
N ALA A 54 -5.06 -5.89 10.22
CA ALA A 54 -3.95 -5.60 9.33
C ALA A 54 -3.62 -4.10 9.21
N ILE A 55 -4.66 -3.26 9.21
CA ILE A 55 -4.56 -1.79 9.22
C ILE A 55 -3.72 -1.27 10.40
N VAL A 56 -3.82 -1.90 11.57
CA VAL A 56 -3.11 -1.47 12.78
C VAL A 56 -1.78 -2.20 12.93
N LEU A 57 -1.74 -3.48 12.61
CA LEU A 57 -0.56 -4.32 12.75
C LEU A 57 0.51 -3.99 11.71
N SER A 58 0.15 -3.60 10.48
CA SER A 58 1.14 -3.33 9.44
C SER A 58 1.99 -2.08 9.70
N PRO A 59 1.46 -0.91 10.13
CA PRO A 59 2.32 0.21 10.49
C PRO A 59 3.14 -0.08 11.75
N ALA A 60 2.56 -0.81 12.73
CA ALA A 60 3.27 -1.17 13.96
C ALA A 60 4.46 -2.09 13.70
N THR A 61 4.28 -3.14 12.90
CA THR A 61 5.36 -4.06 12.52
C THR A 61 6.41 -3.37 11.64
N GLY A 62 5.99 -2.55 10.67
CA GLY A 62 6.91 -1.73 9.87
C GLY A 62 7.73 -0.77 10.73
N PHE A 63 7.11 -0.12 11.72
CA PHE A 63 7.79 0.78 12.65
C PHE A 63 8.82 0.04 13.52
N ILE A 64 8.46 -1.10 14.10
CA ILE A 64 9.38 -1.91 14.91
C ILE A 64 10.56 -2.39 14.06
N LEU A 65 10.30 -2.90 12.86
CA LEU A 65 11.36 -3.33 11.94
C LEU A 65 12.27 -2.17 11.54
N ALA A 66 11.71 -1.00 11.23
CA ALA A 66 12.49 0.19 10.92
C ALA A 66 13.37 0.62 12.10
N LEU A 67 12.87 0.58 13.33
CA LEU A 67 13.66 0.89 14.53
C LEU A 67 14.83 -0.09 14.73
N VAL A 68 14.58 -1.39 14.56
CA VAL A 68 15.63 -2.41 14.65
C VAL A 68 16.67 -2.21 13.55
N LEU A 69 16.25 -1.92 12.32
CA LEU A 69 17.17 -1.64 11.22
C LEU A 69 18.01 -0.38 11.49
N VAL A 70 17.40 0.70 11.99
CA VAL A 70 18.14 1.91 12.37
C VAL A 70 19.18 1.59 13.44
N LEU A 71 18.84 0.81 14.46
CA LEU A 71 19.77 0.40 15.51
C LEU A 71 20.96 -0.38 14.94
N VAL A 72 20.69 -1.42 14.14
CA VAL A 72 21.71 -2.28 13.54
C VAL A 72 22.63 -1.48 12.62
N VAL A 73 22.05 -0.67 11.73
CA VAL A 73 22.84 0.14 10.79
C VAL A 73 23.67 1.19 11.53
N SER A 74 23.11 1.84 12.56
CA SER A 74 23.86 2.83 13.35
C SER A 74 25.08 2.20 14.03
N TRP A 75 24.95 0.97 14.54
CA TRP A 75 26.06 0.24 15.13
C TRP A 75 27.11 -0.19 14.10
N LEU A 76 26.69 -0.68 12.93
CA LEU A 76 27.60 -1.12 11.88
C LEU A 76 28.44 0.03 11.30
N PHE A 77 27.86 1.23 11.20
CA PHE A 77 28.50 2.40 10.59
C PHE A 77 29.07 3.38 11.62
N VAL A 78 29.12 3.03 12.90
CA VAL A 78 29.59 3.92 13.99
C VAL A 78 31.03 4.43 13.79
N ARG A 79 31.87 3.69 13.06
CA ARG A 79 33.27 4.05 12.78
C ARG A 79 33.47 4.78 11.45
N GLN A 80 32.41 5.01 10.67
CA GLN A 80 32.48 5.62 9.35
C GLN A 80 32.21 7.13 9.43
N THR A 81 32.76 7.89 8.49
CA THR A 81 32.50 9.33 8.43
C THR A 81 31.08 9.60 7.95
N PRO A 82 30.40 10.66 8.45
CA PRO A 82 29.04 10.99 8.03
C PRO A 82 28.88 11.16 6.51
N PHE A 83 29.92 11.66 5.83
CA PHE A 83 29.94 11.82 4.38
C PHE A 83 29.95 10.48 3.61
N ALA A 84 30.75 9.51 4.07
CA ALA A 84 30.81 8.18 3.44
C ALA A 84 29.49 7.41 3.64
N VAL A 85 28.88 7.54 4.82
CA VAL A 85 27.57 6.98 5.13
C VAL A 85 26.51 7.58 4.21
N ASP A 86 26.42 8.91 4.12
CA ASP A 86 25.41 9.58 3.28
C ASP A 86 25.49 9.17 1.80
N SER A 87 26.70 9.17 1.22
CA SER A 87 26.91 8.76 -0.18
C SER A 87 26.48 7.32 -0.44
N THR A 88 26.82 6.41 0.47
CA THR A 88 26.47 4.98 0.36
C THR A 88 24.94 4.79 0.49
N PHE A 89 24.32 5.39 1.49
CA PHE A 89 22.90 5.22 1.75
C PHE A 89 22.02 5.89 0.72
N ARG A 90 22.49 6.93 0.02
CA ARG A 90 21.76 7.52 -1.12
C ARG A 90 21.56 6.51 -2.25
N VAL A 91 22.57 5.69 -2.53
CA VAL A 91 22.49 4.61 -3.53
C VAL A 91 21.63 3.47 -3.00
N MET A 92 21.84 3.03 -1.75
CA MET A 92 21.04 1.97 -1.15
C MET A 92 19.55 2.34 -1.06
N GLN A 93 19.25 3.61 -0.77
CA GLN A 93 17.89 4.12 -0.69
C GLN A 93 17.15 3.99 -2.02
N PHE A 94 17.84 4.18 -3.15
CA PHE A 94 17.22 3.96 -4.46
C PHE A 94 16.73 2.51 -4.64
N PHE A 95 17.53 1.54 -4.18
CA PHE A 95 17.14 0.13 -4.21
C PHE A 95 16.00 -0.17 -3.24
N SER A 96 16.04 0.34 -2.01
CA SER A 96 14.95 0.13 -1.04
C SER A 96 13.64 0.78 -1.48
N ALA A 97 13.69 2.00 -2.03
CA ALA A 97 12.53 2.69 -2.58
C ALA A 97 11.91 1.92 -3.74
N SER A 98 12.74 1.31 -4.60
CA SER A 98 12.28 0.46 -5.70
C SER A 98 11.59 -0.81 -5.20
N LEU A 99 12.16 -1.48 -4.20
CA LEU A 99 11.55 -2.66 -3.57
C LEU A 99 10.24 -2.32 -2.86
N TYR A 100 10.20 -1.21 -2.12
CA TYR A 100 8.99 -0.71 -1.48
C TYR A 100 7.92 -0.39 -2.52
N SER A 101 8.28 0.29 -3.62
CA SER A 101 7.37 0.61 -4.72
C SER A 101 6.79 -0.65 -5.38
N LEU A 102 7.61 -1.68 -5.58
CA LEU A 102 7.16 -2.97 -6.12
C LEU A 102 6.17 -3.65 -5.16
N GLY A 103 6.52 -3.77 -3.88
CA GLY A 103 5.65 -4.38 -2.87
C GLY A 103 4.32 -3.63 -2.71
N HIS A 104 4.38 -2.29 -2.68
CA HIS A 104 3.21 -1.42 -2.65
C HIS A 104 2.33 -1.60 -3.88
N GLY A 105 2.94 -1.60 -5.08
CA GLY A 105 2.23 -1.83 -6.33
C GLY A 105 1.54 -3.18 -6.39
N GLY A 106 2.20 -4.24 -5.91
CA GLY A 106 1.63 -5.58 -5.82
C GLY A 106 0.39 -5.64 -4.92
N ASN A 107 0.47 -5.09 -3.70
CA ASN A 107 -0.63 -5.13 -2.74
C ASN A 107 -1.83 -4.26 -3.17
N ASP A 108 -1.57 -3.05 -3.67
CA ASP A 108 -2.65 -2.15 -4.11
C ASP A 108 -3.35 -2.63 -5.38
N ALA A 109 -2.59 -3.18 -6.34
CA ALA A 109 -3.17 -3.69 -7.56
C ALA A 109 -4.07 -4.91 -7.28
N GLN A 110 -3.71 -5.77 -6.31
CA GLN A 110 -4.56 -6.91 -5.89
C GLN A 110 -5.97 -6.51 -5.45
N LYS A 111 -6.13 -5.36 -4.77
CA LYS A 111 -7.44 -4.87 -4.30
C LYS A 111 -8.38 -4.57 -5.47
N THR A 112 -7.87 -3.90 -6.50
CA THR A 112 -8.65 -3.58 -7.71
C THR A 112 -8.90 -4.82 -8.56
N MET A 113 -7.90 -5.70 -8.71
CA MET A 113 -8.05 -6.98 -9.41
C MET A 113 -9.13 -7.85 -8.76
N GLY A 114 -9.17 -7.92 -7.43
CA GLY A 114 -10.16 -8.69 -6.68
C GLY A 114 -11.59 -8.21 -6.94
N ILE A 115 -11.80 -6.89 -6.98
CA ILE A 115 -13.14 -6.33 -7.27
C ILE A 115 -13.58 -6.65 -8.69
N ILE A 116 -12.71 -6.46 -9.68
CA ILE A 116 -13.02 -6.77 -11.09
C ILE A 116 -13.30 -8.26 -11.26
N ALA A 117 -12.48 -9.13 -10.65
CA ALA A 117 -12.67 -10.58 -10.70
C ALA A 117 -14.01 -11.00 -10.07
N VAL A 118 -14.39 -10.44 -8.92
CA VAL A 118 -15.70 -10.73 -8.28
C VAL A 118 -16.86 -10.26 -9.17
N LEU A 119 -16.75 -9.11 -9.83
CA LEU A 119 -17.78 -8.62 -10.76
C LEU A 119 -17.93 -9.55 -11.97
N LEU A 120 -16.82 -9.94 -12.60
CA LEU A 120 -16.83 -10.87 -13.74
C LEU A 120 -17.40 -12.24 -13.34
N TYR A 121 -17.04 -12.73 -12.16
CA TYR A 121 -17.54 -14.00 -11.63
C TYR A 121 -19.04 -13.94 -11.36
N SER A 122 -19.51 -12.85 -10.74
CA SER A 122 -20.93 -12.67 -10.44
C SER A 122 -21.81 -12.55 -11.69
N GLN A 123 -21.25 -12.12 -12.81
CA GLN A 123 -21.95 -12.04 -14.11
C GLN A 123 -21.85 -13.33 -14.93
N GLY A 124 -21.24 -14.39 -14.40
CA GLY A 124 -21.03 -15.65 -15.12
C GLY A 124 -20.04 -15.56 -16.29
N MET A 125 -19.25 -14.49 -16.36
CA MET A 125 -18.23 -14.28 -17.40
C MET A 125 -16.93 -15.03 -17.10
N LEU A 126 -16.72 -15.41 -15.84
CA LEU A 126 -15.72 -16.39 -15.43
C LEU A 126 -16.41 -17.75 -15.35
N GLY A 127 -15.74 -18.81 -15.79
CA GLY A 127 -16.28 -20.17 -15.77
C GLY A 127 -16.56 -20.68 -14.34
N ALA A 128 -16.65 -22.00 -14.17
CA ALA A 128 -17.02 -22.60 -12.88
C ALA A 128 -16.01 -22.33 -11.73
N THR A 129 -14.81 -21.85 -12.03
CA THR A 129 -13.75 -21.58 -11.05
C THR A 129 -13.45 -20.08 -10.93
N PHE A 130 -13.29 -19.61 -9.69
CA PHE A 130 -12.87 -18.25 -9.43
C PHE A 130 -11.36 -18.10 -9.64
N TYR A 131 -10.97 -17.28 -10.61
CA TYR A 131 -9.57 -16.90 -10.85
C TYR A 131 -9.49 -15.44 -11.32
N VAL A 132 -8.32 -14.82 -11.17
CA VAL A 132 -8.05 -13.47 -11.67
C VAL A 132 -7.43 -13.58 -13.07
N PRO A 133 -8.09 -13.12 -14.15
CA PRO A 133 -7.53 -13.19 -15.49
C PRO A 133 -6.28 -12.33 -15.66
N LEU A 134 -5.33 -12.81 -16.46
CA LEU A 134 -4.07 -12.11 -16.69
C LEU A 134 -4.25 -10.71 -17.30
N TRP A 135 -5.27 -10.51 -18.14
CA TRP A 135 -5.57 -9.18 -18.67
C TRP A 135 -6.02 -8.20 -17.58
N VAL A 136 -6.75 -8.67 -16.54
CA VAL A 136 -7.11 -7.84 -15.37
C VAL A 136 -5.86 -7.48 -14.61
N VAL A 137 -4.95 -8.44 -14.44
CA VAL A 137 -3.67 -8.22 -13.77
C VAL A 137 -2.86 -7.13 -14.48
N LEU A 138 -2.69 -7.25 -15.80
CA LEU A 138 -1.93 -6.28 -16.60
C LEU A 138 -2.60 -4.91 -16.61
N THR A 139 -3.91 -4.84 -16.82
CA THR A 139 -4.63 -3.56 -16.88
C THR A 139 -4.60 -2.81 -15.55
N CYS A 140 -4.79 -3.49 -14.41
CA CYS A 140 -4.67 -2.91 -13.08
C CYS A 140 -3.26 -2.38 -12.80
N GLN A 141 -2.22 -3.16 -13.12
CA GLN A 141 -0.84 -2.73 -12.90
C GLN A 141 -0.45 -1.54 -13.80
N SER A 142 -0.83 -1.59 -15.09
CA SER A 142 -0.59 -0.47 -16.01
C SER A 142 -1.33 0.79 -15.57
N ALA A 143 -2.59 0.68 -15.15
CA ALA A 143 -3.36 1.82 -14.65
C ALA A 143 -2.74 2.43 -13.38
N LEU A 144 -2.28 1.60 -12.45
CA LEU A 144 -1.59 2.06 -11.25
C LEU A 144 -0.28 2.79 -11.60
N ALA A 145 0.55 2.19 -12.46
CA ALA A 145 1.82 2.77 -12.90
C ALA A 145 1.63 4.12 -13.62
N LEU A 146 0.67 4.20 -14.54
CA LEU A 146 0.34 5.45 -15.23
C LEU A 146 -0.21 6.49 -14.24
N GLY A 147 -1.07 6.08 -13.29
CA GLY A 147 -1.59 6.97 -12.25
C GLY A 147 -0.49 7.58 -11.38
N THR A 148 0.49 6.78 -10.97
CA THR A 148 1.65 7.26 -10.21
C THR A 148 2.49 8.24 -11.04
N LEU A 149 2.71 7.96 -12.33
CA LEU A 149 3.48 8.81 -13.23
C LEU A 149 2.84 10.19 -13.45
N PHE A 150 1.52 10.25 -13.69
CA PHE A 150 0.83 11.49 -14.03
C PHE A 150 0.36 12.30 -12.82
N GLY A 151 0.04 11.66 -11.69
CA GLY A 151 -0.73 12.30 -10.62
C GLY A 151 -0.05 12.37 -9.25
N GLY A 152 0.96 11.56 -8.96
CA GLY A 152 1.46 11.38 -7.58
C GLY A 152 2.18 12.59 -6.96
N TRP A 153 2.62 13.55 -7.77
CA TRP A 153 3.61 14.57 -7.40
C TRP A 153 3.21 15.46 -6.22
N ARG A 154 1.93 15.85 -6.10
CA ARG A 154 1.47 16.70 -4.98
C ARG A 154 1.57 15.97 -3.65
N ILE A 155 1.14 14.70 -3.61
CA ILE A 155 1.18 13.88 -2.39
C ILE A 155 2.63 13.53 -2.04
N VAL A 156 3.45 13.16 -3.04
CA VAL A 156 4.88 12.88 -2.85
C VAL A 156 5.59 14.09 -2.25
N HIS A 157 5.31 15.30 -2.75
CA HIS A 157 5.89 16.52 -2.20
C HIS A 157 5.46 16.75 -0.73
N THR A 158 4.18 16.56 -0.40
CA THR A 158 3.71 16.68 0.99
C THR A 158 4.40 15.67 1.91
N MET A 159 4.46 14.39 1.51
CA MET A 159 5.09 13.33 2.31
C MET A 159 6.60 13.56 2.49
N GLY A 160 7.30 13.97 1.42
CA GLY A 160 8.76 14.10 1.43
C GLY A 160 9.31 15.38 2.04
N SER A 161 8.51 16.46 2.13
CA SER A 161 9.01 17.77 2.60
C SER A 161 8.26 18.37 3.78
N LYS A 162 6.99 18.01 4.01
CA LYS A 162 6.13 18.66 5.00
C LYS A 162 5.88 17.85 6.27
N ILE A 163 6.16 16.55 6.29
CA ILE A 163 5.81 15.68 7.43
C ILE A 163 7.04 15.29 8.25
N THR A 164 8.07 14.69 7.64
CA THR A 164 9.30 14.30 8.33
C THR A 164 10.53 14.62 7.49
N ARG A 165 11.58 15.15 8.13
CA ARG A 165 12.89 15.26 7.49
C ARG A 165 13.61 13.93 7.65
N LEU A 166 13.80 13.21 6.56
CA LEU A 166 14.49 11.92 6.54
C LEU A 166 15.91 12.09 6.00
N ASN A 167 16.90 11.62 6.76
CA ASN A 167 18.24 11.42 6.24
C ASN A 167 18.28 10.15 5.37
N PRO A 168 19.17 10.03 4.36
CA PRO A 168 19.19 8.88 3.45
C PRO A 168 19.25 7.52 4.15
N MET A 169 20.02 7.42 5.23
CA MET A 169 20.10 6.21 6.06
C MET A 169 18.77 5.87 6.74
N GLN A 170 18.06 6.87 7.27
CA GLN A 170 16.74 6.66 7.88
C GLN A 170 15.69 6.32 6.83
N GLY A 171 15.75 6.95 5.66
CA GLY A 171 14.91 6.63 4.51
C GLY A 171 15.08 5.17 4.09
N PHE A 172 16.32 4.72 3.90
CA PHE A 172 16.63 3.32 3.61
C PHE A 172 16.06 2.35 4.65
N CYS A 173 16.24 2.63 5.94
CA CYS A 173 15.72 1.75 7.00
C CYS A 173 14.18 1.71 7.02
N ALA A 174 13.52 2.86 6.83
CA ALA A 174 12.07 2.97 6.80
C ALA A 174 11.47 2.25 5.58
N GLU A 175 12.03 2.47 4.39
CA GLU A 175 11.59 1.84 3.15
C GLU A 175 11.84 0.33 3.16
N THR A 176 12.99 -0.12 3.68
CA THR A 176 13.32 -1.54 3.80
C THR A 176 12.41 -2.24 4.82
N GLY A 177 12.21 -1.64 6.00
CA GLY A 177 11.28 -2.17 7.00
C GLY A 177 9.85 -2.24 6.45
N GLY A 178 9.40 -1.18 5.76
CA GLY A 178 8.10 -1.14 5.09
C GLY A 178 7.97 -2.20 3.99
N ALA A 179 8.99 -2.39 3.16
CA ALA A 179 9.00 -3.38 2.09
C ALA A 179 8.92 -4.80 2.66
N ILE A 180 9.73 -5.13 3.68
CA ILE A 180 9.68 -6.42 4.37
C ILE A 180 8.28 -6.69 4.91
N THR A 181 7.67 -5.72 5.60
CA THR A 181 6.30 -5.86 6.12
C THR A 181 5.28 -6.08 5.00
N LEU A 182 5.37 -5.32 3.91
CA LEU A 182 4.48 -5.44 2.75
C LEU A 182 4.58 -6.81 2.09
N PHE A 183 5.80 -7.29 1.84
CA PHE A 183 6.01 -8.62 1.24
C PHE A 183 5.55 -9.73 2.18
N ALA A 184 5.82 -9.63 3.48
CA ALA A 184 5.33 -10.58 4.48
C ALA A 184 3.80 -10.61 4.54
N ALA A 185 3.14 -9.44 4.56
CA ALA A 185 1.68 -9.33 4.55
C ALA A 185 1.08 -9.92 3.26
N THR A 186 1.70 -9.63 2.12
CA THR A 186 1.28 -10.15 0.81
C THR A 186 1.45 -11.68 0.73
N TRP A 187 2.54 -12.23 1.28
CA TRP A 187 2.76 -13.68 1.35
C TRP A 187 1.73 -14.37 2.25
N LEU A 188 1.34 -13.72 3.36
CA LEU A 188 0.26 -14.17 4.23
C LEU A 188 -1.14 -13.96 3.65
N GLY A 189 -1.26 -13.37 2.45
CA GLY A 189 -2.53 -13.09 1.79
C GLY A 189 -3.37 -12.04 2.51
N VAL A 190 -2.76 -11.19 3.33
CA VAL A 190 -3.45 -10.14 4.10
C VAL A 190 -3.37 -8.82 3.33
N PRO A 191 -4.51 -8.23 2.93
CA PRO A 191 -4.50 -6.91 2.33
C PRO A 191 -4.21 -5.86 3.41
N VAL A 192 -3.20 -5.03 3.16
CA VAL A 192 -2.74 -3.94 4.03
C VAL A 192 -2.87 -2.63 3.27
#